data_AF-A0A2G1DIX2-F1
#
_entry.id   AF-A0A2G1DIX2-F1
#
_cell.length_a   1.000
_cell.length_b   1.000
_cell.length_c   1.000
_cell.angle_alpha   90.00
_cell.angle_beta   90.00
_cell.angle_gamma   90.00
#
_symmetry.space_group_name_H-M   'P 1'
#
loop_
_entity.id
_entity.type
_entity.pdbx_description
1 polymer ?
#
loop_
_entity_poly.entity_id
_entity_poly.type
_entity_poly.pdbx_seq_one_letter_code
_entity_poly.pdbx_strand_id
1 'polypeptide(L)'
;MFICGYHFPAEMGNDVSFDKVIEKVEDGIESKGKTVTLTSETKEGNILEELVVPEGTFAHTAFIDYFENSEIEGESKMVYYTNKYQISEISKSVDKELTKELCKKLDDMNLYRVKVA
;
A
#
# COMPACT_ATOMS: atom_id res chain seq x y z
N MET A 1 -14.38 -5.11 9.61
CA MET A 1 -13.77 -5.23 8.26
C MET A 1 -12.30 -4.85 8.34
N PHE A 2 -11.40 -5.47 7.57
CA PHE A 2 -9.99 -5.08 7.51
C PHE A 2 -9.69 -4.33 6.20
N ILE A 3 -9.19 -3.10 6.29
CA ILE A 3 -8.78 -2.31 5.11
C ILE A 3 -7.40 -1.73 5.38
N CYS A 4 -6.44 -1.99 4.49
CA CYS A 4 -5.04 -1.55 4.63
C CYS A 4 -4.42 -1.98 5.97
N GLY A 5 -4.80 -3.14 6.52
CA GLY A 5 -4.34 -3.63 7.83
C GLY A 5 -5.14 -3.12 9.04
N TYR A 6 -5.99 -2.11 8.88
CA TYR A 6 -6.79 -1.55 9.97
C TYR A 6 -8.09 -2.31 10.21
N HIS A 7 -8.40 -2.56 11.48
CA HIS A 7 -9.71 -3.06 11.87
C HIS A 7 -10.75 -1.93 11.95
N PHE A 8 -11.85 -2.09 11.24
CA PHE A 8 -13.04 -1.23 11.29
C PHE A 8 -14.21 -1.97 11.96
N PRO A 9 -15.01 -1.28 12.80
CA PRO A 9 -16.16 -1.85 13.51
C PRO A 9 -17.13 -2.58 12.59
N ALA A 10 -17.71 -3.68 13.08
CA ALA A 10 -18.67 -4.48 12.31
C ALA A 10 -19.96 -3.72 11.98
N GLU A 11 -20.36 -2.75 12.82
CA GLU A 11 -21.51 -1.87 12.60
C GLU A 11 -21.38 -1.00 11.33
N MET A 12 -20.16 -0.77 10.85
CA MET A 12 -19.93 -0.06 9.59
C MET A 12 -20.10 -0.96 8.36
N GLY A 13 -20.22 -2.27 8.54
CA GLY A 13 -20.45 -3.22 7.46
C GLY A 13 -19.47 -3.07 6.29
N ASN A 14 -20.02 -3.00 5.08
CA ASN A 14 -19.29 -2.73 3.83
C ASN A 14 -19.23 -1.23 3.47
N ASP A 15 -19.80 -0.35 4.30
CA ASP A 15 -19.96 1.08 4.02
C ASP A 15 -18.82 1.92 4.62
N VAL A 16 -17.64 1.31 4.80
CA VAL A 16 -16.44 2.05 5.22
C VAL A 16 -16.00 2.95 4.06
N SER A 17 -16.17 4.26 4.21
CA SER A 17 -15.73 5.23 3.20
C SER A 17 -14.20 5.25 3.10
N PHE A 18 -13.69 5.52 1.90
CA PHE A 18 -12.25 5.71 1.68
C PHE A 18 -11.69 6.83 2.55
N ASP A 19 -12.44 7.93 2.74
CA ASP A 19 -12.05 9.05 3.61
C ASP A 19 -11.64 8.60 5.01
N LYS A 20 -12.36 7.65 5.63
CA LYS A 20 -12.03 7.15 6.97
C LYS A 20 -10.78 6.27 6.99
N VAL A 21 -10.46 5.62 5.87
CA VAL A 21 -9.23 4.84 5.72
C VAL A 21 -8.05 5.77 5.53
N ILE A 22 -8.22 6.83 4.73
CA ILE A 22 -7.22 7.87 4.49
C ILE A 22 -6.88 8.56 5.81
N GLU A 23 -7.88 9.02 6.57
CA GLU A 23 -7.68 9.63 7.90
C GLU A 23 -6.85 8.72 8.81
N LYS A 24 -7.18 7.43 8.91
CA LYS A 24 -6.41 6.50 9.75
C LYS A 24 -4.97 6.31 9.29
N VAL A 25 -4.74 6.21 7.99
CA VAL A 25 -3.42 6.02 7.41
C VAL A 25 -2.56 7.27 7.58
N GLU A 26 -3.13 8.46 7.38
CA GLU A 26 -2.42 9.74 7.47
C GLU A 26 -2.18 10.19 8.92
N ASP A 27 -3.13 9.97 9.83
CA ASP A 27 -2.97 10.33 11.26
C ASP A 27 -1.90 9.47 11.97
N GLY A 28 -1.63 8.27 11.44
CA GLY A 28 -0.75 7.29 12.07
C GLY A 28 0.72 7.39 11.70
N ILE A 29 1.10 8.14 10.65
CA ILE A 29 2.42 8.01 10.04
C ILE A 29 3.00 9.34 9.51
N GLU A 30 4.29 9.57 9.75
CA GLU A 30 5.03 10.63 9.07
C GLU A 30 5.66 10.08 7.78
N SER A 31 5.12 10.47 6.63
CA SER A 31 5.56 9.97 5.31
C SER A 31 6.61 10.84 4.63
N LYS A 32 6.71 12.12 4.99
CA LYS A 32 7.55 13.10 4.28
C LYS A 32 9.04 12.74 4.32
N GLY A 33 9.71 12.85 3.17
CA GLY A 33 11.15 12.61 3.05
C GLY A 33 11.57 11.14 3.03
N LYS A 34 10.61 10.20 3.11
CA LYS A 34 10.86 8.76 2.96
C LYS A 34 10.71 8.33 1.51
N THR A 35 11.56 7.42 1.07
CA THR A 35 11.45 6.79 -0.25
C THR A 35 10.82 5.42 -0.12
N VAL A 36 9.82 5.13 -0.95
CA VAL A 36 9.16 3.83 -1.01
C VAL A 36 9.48 3.14 -2.32
N THR A 37 10.09 1.97 -2.23
CA THR A 37 10.39 1.10 -3.38
C THR A 37 9.62 -0.20 -3.25
N LEU A 38 8.96 -0.61 -4.34
CA LEU A 38 8.31 -1.91 -4.46
C LEU A 38 9.09 -2.80 -5.42
N THR A 39 9.54 -3.96 -4.96
CA THR A 39 10.17 -4.98 -5.81
C THR A 39 9.11 -6.02 -6.18
N SER A 40 8.81 -6.15 -7.47
CA SER A 40 7.91 -7.19 -7.98
C SER A 40 8.66 -8.51 -8.18
N GLU A 41 8.09 -9.63 -7.75
CA GLU A 41 8.64 -10.96 -7.93
C GLU A 41 7.57 -11.98 -8.38
N THR A 42 7.99 -12.98 -9.15
CA THR A 42 7.14 -14.13 -9.48
C THR A 42 6.96 -15.03 -8.26
N LYS A 43 5.99 -15.95 -8.32
CA LYS A 43 5.83 -17.01 -7.30
C LYS A 43 7.06 -17.91 -7.15
N GLU A 44 7.94 -17.94 -8.16
CA GLU A 44 9.18 -18.71 -8.18
C GLU A 44 10.37 -17.91 -7.59
N GLY A 45 10.15 -16.67 -7.18
CA GLY A 45 11.18 -15.79 -6.58
C GLY A 45 12.02 -15.02 -7.61
N ASN A 46 11.62 -15.00 -8.88
CA ASN A 46 12.32 -14.22 -9.90
C ASN A 46 11.90 -12.75 -9.80
N ILE A 47 12.86 -11.85 -9.58
CA ILE A 47 12.63 -10.40 -9.58
C ILE A 47 12.27 -9.97 -11.00
N LEU A 48 11.17 -9.21 -11.14
CA LEU A 48 10.68 -8.71 -12.42
C LEU A 48 11.04 -7.24 -12.63
N GLU A 49 10.73 -6.40 -11.66
CA GLU A 49 10.94 -4.95 -11.74
C GLU A 49 10.96 -4.30 -10.35
N GLU A 50 11.51 -3.09 -10.29
CA GLU A 50 11.44 -2.21 -9.13
C GLU A 50 10.64 -0.95 -9.49
N LEU A 51 9.69 -0.60 -8.64
CA LEU A 51 8.80 0.54 -8.79
C LEU A 51 9.06 1.54 -7.66
N VAL A 52 9.15 2.82 -7.99
CA VAL A 52 9.18 3.89 -6.99
C VAL A 52 7.76 4.43 -6.82
N VAL A 53 7.28 4.47 -5.58
CA VAL A 53 5.97 5.05 -5.28
C VAL A 53 6.12 6.57 -5.15
N PRO A 54 5.36 7.38 -5.91
CA PRO A 54 5.49 8.84 -5.88
C PRO A 54 5.21 9.41 -4.48
N GLU A 55 6.14 10.21 -3.95
CA GLU A 55 5.99 10.87 -2.64
C GLU A 55 4.75 11.78 -2.61
N GLY A 56 4.08 11.81 -1.46
CA GLY A 56 2.90 12.65 -1.23
C GLY A 56 1.60 12.08 -1.79
N THR A 57 1.62 10.85 -2.31
CA THR A 57 0.42 10.10 -2.68
C THR A 57 -0.12 9.29 -1.49
N PHE A 58 -1.41 8.96 -1.50
CA PHE A 58 -1.98 8.03 -0.54
C PHE A 58 -1.25 6.68 -0.59
N ALA A 59 -0.93 6.19 -1.79
CA ALA A 59 -0.16 4.95 -1.96
C ALA A 59 1.16 4.99 -1.16
N HIS A 60 1.89 6.10 -1.25
CA HIS A 60 3.16 6.28 -0.56
C HIS A 60 3.01 6.21 0.96
N THR A 61 2.09 6.99 1.52
CA THR A 61 1.79 7.00 2.95
C THR A 61 1.32 5.62 3.43
N ALA A 62 0.43 4.96 2.67
CA ALA A 62 -0.11 3.64 3.02
C ALA A 62 0.96 2.52 3.00
N PHE A 63 1.93 2.59 2.09
CA PHE A 63 3.03 1.63 2.05
C PHE A 63 4.04 1.83 3.18
N ILE A 64 4.27 3.08 3.60
CA ILE A 64 5.08 3.39 4.79
C ILE A 64 4.39 2.86 6.03
N ASP A 65 3.11 3.17 6.18
CA ASP A 65 2.29 2.68 7.29
C ASP A 65 2.28 1.16 7.35
N TYR A 66 2.07 0.49 6.21
CA TYR A 66 2.17 -0.97 6.11
C TYR A 66 3.54 -1.49 6.54
N PHE A 67 4.62 -0.84 6.09
CA PHE A 67 5.97 -1.26 6.42
C PHE A 67 6.25 -1.11 7.91
N GLU A 68 5.86 -0.01 8.54
CA GLU A 68 6.15 0.25 9.96
C GLU A 68 5.27 -0.58 10.91
N ASN A 69 4.01 -0.80 10.56
CA ASN A 69 3.06 -1.54 11.39
C ASN A 69 3.04 -3.05 11.13
N SER A 70 3.79 -3.54 10.14
CA SER A 70 3.91 -4.98 9.87
C SER A 70 4.81 -5.67 10.90
N GLU A 71 4.30 -6.74 11.51
CA GLU A 71 5.04 -7.64 12.42
C GLU A 71 6.18 -8.43 11.73
N ILE A 72 6.27 -8.35 10.39
CA ILE A 72 7.32 -9.01 9.62
C ILE A 72 8.62 -8.22 9.78
N GLU A 73 9.68 -8.85 10.28
CA GLU A 73 11.01 -8.27 10.35
C GLU A 73 11.76 -8.38 9.02
N GLY A 74 12.60 -7.39 8.70
CA GLY A 74 13.47 -7.41 7.52
C GLY A 74 13.63 -6.04 6.84
N GLU A 75 14.63 -5.92 5.96
CA GLU A 75 14.87 -4.70 5.18
C GLU A 75 13.79 -4.43 4.11
N SER A 76 13.07 -5.48 3.70
CA SER A 76 11.91 -5.38 2.82
C SER A 76 10.84 -6.35 3.31
N LYS A 77 9.58 -5.95 3.23
CA LYS A 77 8.44 -6.71 3.74
C LYS A 77 7.52 -7.12 2.59
N MET A 78 7.12 -8.39 2.56
CA MET A 78 6.16 -8.88 1.56
C MET A 78 4.80 -8.23 1.80
N VAL A 79 4.23 -7.60 0.78
CA VAL A 79 2.90 -6.98 0.86
C VAL A 79 1.83 -8.05 0.73
N TYR A 80 0.92 -8.12 1.70
CA TYR A 80 -0.25 -8.99 1.59
C TYR A 80 -1.09 -8.63 0.37
N TYR A 81 -1.52 -9.65 -0.37
CA TYR A 81 -2.28 -9.48 -1.59
C TYR A 81 -3.52 -8.59 -1.38
N THR A 82 -4.27 -8.79 -0.30
CA THR A 82 -5.43 -7.96 0.06
C THR A 82 -5.06 -6.49 0.24
N ASN A 83 -3.98 -6.20 0.95
CA ASN A 83 -3.51 -4.82 1.17
C ASN A 83 -3.06 -4.18 -0.14
N LYS A 84 -2.39 -4.93 -1.02
CA LYS A 84 -2.00 -4.47 -2.36
C LYS A 84 -3.20 -3.93 -3.15
N TYR A 85 -4.28 -4.70 -3.23
CA TYR A 85 -5.49 -4.27 -3.95
C TYR A 85 -6.20 -3.11 -3.25
N GLN A 86 -6.32 -3.14 -1.93
CA GLN A 86 -6.98 -2.08 -1.18
C GLN A 86 -6.25 -0.73 -1.35
N ILE A 87 -4.92 -0.75 -1.28
CA ILE A 87 -4.10 0.44 -1.53
C ILE A 87 -4.28 0.90 -2.99
N SER A 88 -4.21 -0.02 -3.97
CA SER A 88 -4.42 0.30 -5.38
C SER A 88 -5.79 0.96 -5.64
N GLU A 89 -6.88 0.40 -5.11
CA GLU A 89 -8.24 0.90 -5.32
C GLU A 89 -8.46 2.29 -4.72
N ILE A 90 -7.99 2.52 -3.49
CA ILE A 90 -8.09 3.84 -2.85
C ILE A 90 -7.23 4.85 -3.63
N SER A 91 -6.00 4.47 -4.02
CA SER A 91 -5.10 5.34 -4.77
C SER A 91 -5.68 5.75 -6.14
N LYS A 92 -6.39 4.84 -6.83
CA LYS A 92 -7.10 5.19 -8.09
C LYS A 92 -8.14 6.29 -7.87
N SER A 93 -8.78 6.31 -6.71
CA SER A 93 -9.79 7.31 -6.36
C SER A 93 -9.17 8.65 -5.95
N VAL A 94 -8.13 8.60 -5.11
CA VAL A 94 -7.54 9.76 -4.45
C VAL A 94 -6.42 10.40 -5.27
N ASP A 95 -5.42 9.60 -5.66
CA ASP A 95 -4.20 10.06 -6.33
C ASP A 95 -4.36 10.17 -7.85
N LYS A 96 -5.35 9.45 -8.41
CA LYS A 96 -5.77 9.53 -9.82
C LYS A 96 -4.61 9.30 -10.79
N GLU A 97 -4.25 10.32 -11.58
CA GLU A 97 -3.20 10.20 -12.60
C GLU A 97 -1.80 10.06 -12.00
N LEU A 98 -1.56 10.51 -10.76
CA LEU A 98 -0.24 10.44 -10.12
C LEU A 98 0.22 8.99 -9.88
N THR A 99 -0.71 8.08 -9.60
CA THR A 99 -0.42 6.67 -9.32
C THR A 99 -0.98 5.73 -10.38
N LYS A 100 -1.52 6.23 -11.49
CA LYS A 100 -2.19 5.41 -12.51
C LYS A 100 -1.35 4.26 -13.04
N GLU A 101 -0.07 4.51 -13.33
CA GLU A 101 0.85 3.48 -13.81
C GLU A 101 1.17 2.46 -12.71
N LEU A 102 1.40 2.94 -11.48
CA LEU A 102 1.62 2.11 -10.30
C LEU A 102 0.41 1.19 -10.06
N CYS A 103 -0.81 1.74 -9.97
CA CYS A 103 -2.03 0.99 -9.75
C CYS A 103 -2.25 -0.08 -10.82
N LYS A 104 -1.96 0.22 -12.09
CA LYS A 104 -2.03 -0.75 -13.19
C LYS A 104 -1.09 -1.94 -12.98
N LYS A 105 0.09 -1.71 -12.38
CA LYS A 105 1.03 -2.77 -12.01
C LYS A 105 0.52 -3.55 -10.80
N LEU A 106 0.05 -2.87 -9.77
CA LEU A 106 -0.47 -3.51 -8.56
C LEU A 106 -1.69 -4.41 -8.80
N ASP A 107 -2.44 -4.20 -9.88
CA ASP A 107 -3.58 -5.06 -10.27
C ASP A 107 -3.17 -6.46 -10.76
N ASP A 108 -1.89 -6.71 -11.04
CA ASP A 108 -1.38 -8.00 -11.52
C ASP A 108 -1.42 -9.12 -10.47
N MET A 109 -1.00 -10.34 -10.86
CA MET A 109 -0.88 -11.49 -9.96
C MET A 109 0.51 -11.67 -9.34
N ASN A 110 1.41 -10.69 -9.49
CA ASN A 110 2.76 -10.77 -8.94
C ASN A 110 2.79 -10.42 -7.45
N LEU A 111 3.84 -10.90 -6.80
CA LEU A 111 4.16 -10.60 -5.42
C LEU A 111 4.97 -9.32 -5.36
N TYR A 112 4.77 -8.52 -4.32
CA TYR A 112 5.48 -7.25 -4.15
C TYR A 112 6.09 -7.19 -2.76
N ARG A 113 7.36 -6.78 -2.69
CA ARG A 113 8.03 -6.42 -1.44
C ARG A 113 8.17 -4.93 -1.35
N VAL A 114 7.77 -4.35 -0.23
CA VAL A 114 7.96 -2.94 0.05
C VAL A 114 9.23 -2.73 0.87
N LYS A 115 10.01 -1.72 0.49
CA LYS A 115 11.14 -1.17 1.25
C LYS A 115 10.93 0.32 1.45
N VAL A 116 11.20 0.79 2.66
CA VAL A 116 11.15 2.20 3.03
C VAL A 116 12.54 2.63 3.47
N ALA A 117 13.04 3.74 2.95
CA ALA A 117 14.37 4.30 3.22
C ALA A 117 14.30 5.80 3.52
#